data_AF-A0A1H8DBB9-F1
#
_entry.id   AF-A0A1H8DBB9-F1
#
_cell.length_a   1.000
_cell.length_b   1.000
_cell.length_c   1.000
_cell.angle_alpha   90.00
_cell.angle_beta   90.00
_cell.angle_gamma   90.00
#
_symmetry.space_group_name_H-M   'P 1'
#
loop_
_entity.id
_entity.type
_entity.pdbx_description
1 polymer ?
#
loop_
_entity_poly.entity_id
_entity_poly.type
_entity_poly.pdbx_seq_one_letter_code
_entity_poly.pdbx_strand_id
1 'polypeptide(L)' 'MPRRANTNRLLVPGAAAVLNQFKEEIAAEFGVKLGSDTTARGNGSVGGEITKRLVAQSQNEIKS' A
#
# COMPACT_ATOMS: atom_id res chain seq x y z
N MET A 1 -16.96 2.92 -21.35
CA MET A 1 -15.51 2.63 -21.38
C MET A 1 -15.20 1.52 -20.38
N PRO A 2 -14.53 0.41 -20.75
CA PRO A 2 -14.20 -0.64 -19.81
C PRO A 2 -13.08 -0.16 -18.88
N ARG A 3 -13.36 -0.12 -17.56
CA ARG A 3 -12.33 0.12 -16.53
C ARG A 3 -11.36 -1.06 -16.59
N ARG A 4 -10.15 -0.84 -17.12
CA ARG A 4 -9.04 -1.78 -16.93
C ARG A 4 -8.84 -1.94 -15.43
N ALA A 5 -9.22 -3.08 -14.89
CA ALA A 5 -8.82 -3.47 -13.54
C ALA A 5 -7.30 -3.65 -13.59
N ASN A 6 -6.57 -2.67 -13.09
CA ASN A 6 -5.13 -2.78 -12.94
C ASN A 6 -4.89 -3.78 -11.80
N THR A 7 -4.82 -5.07 -12.14
CA THR A 7 -4.51 -6.12 -11.17
C THR A 7 -3.02 -6.01 -10.88
N ASN A 8 -2.65 -5.18 -9.91
CA ASN A 8 -1.30 -5.17 -9.35
C ASN A 8 -1.03 -6.57 -8.78
N ARG A 9 -0.26 -7.37 -9.51
CA ARG A 9 0.22 -8.66 -9.01
C ARG A 9 1.26 -8.38 -7.93
N LEU A 10 1.14 -9.08 -6.81
CA LEU A 10 2.16 -9.06 -5.78
C LEU A 10 3.45 -9.65 -6.36
N LEU A 11 4.55 -8.92 -6.20
CA LEU A 11 5.88 -9.37 -6.64
C LEU A 11 6.41 -10.50 -5.76
N VAL A 12 6.05 -10.49 -4.47
CA VAL A 12 6.44 -11.52 -3.50
C VAL A 12 5.21 -12.37 -3.17
N PRO A 13 5.19 -13.66 -3.55
CA PRO A 13 4.13 -14.58 -3.14
C PRO A 13 4.03 -14.65 -1.61
N GLY A 14 2.82 -14.60 -1.07
CA GLY A 14 2.58 -14.67 0.38
C GLY A 14 2.64 -13.33 1.13
N ALA A 15 3.15 -12.26 0.53
CA ALA A 15 3.19 -10.94 1.18
C ALA A 15 1.81 -10.27 1.35
N ALA A 16 0.75 -10.86 0.77
CA ALA A 16 -0.61 -10.29 0.77
C ALA A 16 -1.12 -9.97 2.17
N ALA A 17 -0.91 -10.87 3.14
CA ALA A 17 -1.40 -10.71 4.51
C ALA A 17 -0.74 -9.51 5.20
N VAL A 18 0.59 -9.43 5.13
CA VAL A 18 1.36 -8.33 5.73
C VAL A 18 1.04 -6.99 5.08
N LEU A 19 0.93 -6.95 3.74
CA LEU A 19 0.57 -5.72 3.03
C LEU A 19 -0.85 -5.27 3.34
N ASN A 20 -1.79 -6.20 3.58
CA ASN A 20 -3.14 -5.85 4.01
C ASN A 20 -3.13 -5.25 5.42
N GLN A 21 -2.34 -5.80 6.33
CA GLN A 21 -2.19 -5.23 7.67
C GLN A 21 -1.63 -3.81 7.62
N PHE A 22 -0.52 -3.59 6.91
CA PHE A 22 0.03 -2.23 6.74
C PHE A 22 -0.95 -1.28 6.09
N LYS A 23 -1.72 -1.75 5.10
CA LYS A 23 -2.74 -0.95 4.44
C LYS A 23 -3.83 -0.49 5.42
N GLU A 24 -4.30 -1.36 6.30
CA GLU A 24 -5.33 -1.01 7.30
C GLU A 24 -4.78 -0.05 8.36
N GLU A 25 -3.57 -0.32 8.89
CA GLU A 25 -2.90 0.52 9.87
C GLU A 25 -2.67 1.94 9.33
N ILE A 26 -2.07 2.07 8.15
CA ILE A 26 -1.77 3.36 7.52
C ILE A 26 -3.06 4.09 7.11
N ALA A 27 -4.06 3.37 6.60
CA ALA A 27 -5.36 3.96 6.28
C ALA A 27 -6.00 4.59 7.53
N ALA A 28 -5.91 3.90 8.67
CA ALA A 28 -6.39 4.43 9.94
C ALA A 28 -5.58 5.65 10.40
N GLU A 29 -4.24 5.58 10.35
CA GLU A 29 -3.36 6.70 10.72
C GLU A 29 -3.64 7.96 9.88
N PHE A 30 -3.92 7.80 8.58
CA PHE A 30 -4.15 8.92 7.66
C PHE A 30 -5.62 9.36 7.63
N GLY A 31 -6.51 8.68 8.38
CA GLY A 31 -7.95 8.95 8.36
C GLY A 31 -8.60 8.69 7.00
N VAL A 32 -8.00 7.82 6.17
CA VAL A 32 -8.46 7.51 4.82
C VAL A 32 -9.27 6.22 4.84
N LYS A 33 -10.56 6.31 4.53
CA LYS A 33 -11.34 5.11 4.23
C LYS A 33 -11.06 4.66 2.81
N LEU A 34 -10.41 3.52 2.59
CA LEU A 34 -10.13 3.04 1.24
C LEU A 34 -11.43 2.63 0.51
N GLY A 35 -11.57 3.04 -0.74
CA GLY A 35 -12.76 2.73 -1.53
C GLY A 35 -12.86 3.51 -2.83
N SER A 36 -13.83 3.14 -3.66
CA SER A 36 -14.13 3.82 -4.93
C SER A 36 -14.55 5.27 -4.76
N ASP A 37 -15.16 5.59 -3.61
CA ASP A 37 -15.71 6.91 -3.31
C ASP A 37 -14.65 7.85 -2.71
N THR A 38 -13.50 7.31 -2.34
CA THR A 38 -12.38 8.07 -1.81
C THR A 38 -11.53 8.63 -2.93
N THR A 39 -11.02 9.84 -2.74
CA THR A 39 -10.20 10.49 -3.76
C THR A 39 -9.02 9.62 -4.17
N ALA A 40 -8.66 9.66 -5.45
CA ALA A 40 -7.50 8.92 -5.97
C ALA A 40 -6.22 9.27 -5.19
N ARG A 41 -6.09 10.52 -4.75
CA ARG A 41 -4.98 10.98 -3.90
C ARG A 41 -5.00 10.36 -2.51
N GLY A 42 -6.17 10.25 -1.87
CA GLY A 42 -6.30 9.59 -0.57
C GLY A 42 -5.99 8.09 -0.64
N ASN A 43 -6.54 7.39 -1.63
CA ASN A 43 -6.17 5.99 -1.85
C ASN A 43 -4.67 5.84 -2.18
N GLY A 44 -4.13 6.78 -2.97
CA GLY A 44 -2.71 6.80 -3.36
C GLY A 44 -1.75 7.09 -2.21
N SER A 45 -2.12 7.92 -1.23
CA SER A 45 -1.25 8.27 -0.10
C SER A 45 -0.97 7.06 0.79
N VAL A 46 -1.97 6.20 1.02
CA VAL A 46 -1.80 4.94 1.77
C VAL A 46 -0.80 4.01 1.06
N GLY A 47 -0.95 3.82 -0.25
CA GLY A 47 -0.03 2.98 -1.03
C GLY A 47 1.41 3.53 -1.09
N GLY A 48 1.55 4.86 -1.15
CA GLY A 48 2.84 5.54 -1.10
C GLY A 48 3.57 5.32 0.23
N GLU A 49 2.84 5.39 1.34
CA GLU A 49 3.42 5.20 2.68
C GLU A 49 3.81 3.74 2.94
N ILE A 50 3.02 2.76 2.46
CA ILE A 50 3.41 1.34 2.48
C ILE A 50 4.78 1.16 1.80
N THR A 51 4.92 1.71 0.59
CA THR A 51 6.17 1.62 -0.18
C THR A 51 7.33 2.28 0.58
N LYS A 52 7.09 3.45 1.17
CA LYS A 52 8.10 4.19 1.93
C LYS A 52 8.61 3.40 3.15
N ARG A 53 7.72 2.80 3.92
CA ARG A 53 8.09 1.97 5.09
C ARG A 53 8.88 0.73 4.68
N LEU A 54 8.42 0.02 3.65
CA LEU A 54 9.10 -1.18 3.13
C LEU A 54 10.51 -0.86 2.63
N VAL A 55 10.66 0.22 1.86
CA VAL A 55 11.97 0.66 1.36
C VAL A 55 12.88 1.08 2.51
N ALA A 56 12.36 1.81 3.51
CA ALA A 56 13.16 2.21 4.68
C ALA A 56 13.65 1.00 5.49
N GLN A 57 12.79 0.00 5.71
CA GLN A 57 13.15 -1.27 6.36
C GLN A 57 14.23 -2.02 5.56
N SER A 58 14.02 -2.17 4.25
CA SER A 58 14.97 -2.84 3.36
C SER A 58 16.33 -2.13 3.33
N GLN A 59 16.33 -0.79 3.31
CA GLN A 59 17.57 -0.01 3.37
C GLN A 59 18.32 -0.21 4.69
N ASN A 60 17.62 -0.42 5.80
CA ASN A 60 18.24 -0.69 7.09
C ASN A 60 18.88 -2.09 7.12
N GLU A 61 18.23 -3.09 6.52
CA GLU A 61 18.77 -4.45 6.36
C GLU A 61 20.02 -4.45 5.47
N ILE A 62 20.01 -3.71 4.35
CA ILE A 62 21.15 -3.63 3.41
C ILE A 62 22.36 -2.90 4.01
N LYS A 63 22.14 -1.96 4.93
CA LYS A 63 23.22 -1.21 5.60
C LYS A 63 24.00 -2.05 6.62
N SER A 64 23.48 -3.21 7.00
CA SER A 64 24.07 -4.08 8.03
C SER A 64 25.06 -5.07 7.44
#